data_AF-A0A1H3FNN6-F1
#
_entry.id   AF-A0A1H3FNN6-F1
#
_cell.length_a   1.000
_cell.length_b   1.000
_cell.length_c   1.000
_cell.angle_alpha   90.00
_cell.angle_beta   90.00
_cell.angle_gamma   90.00
#
_symmetry.space_group_name_H-M   'P 1'
#
loop_
_entity.id
_entity.type
_entity.pdbx_description
1 polymer ?
#
loop_
_entity_poly.entity_id
_entity_poly.type
_entity_poly.pdbx_seq_one_letter_code
_entity_poly.pdbx_strand_id
1 'polypeptide(L)'
;MNDLTETQEAWFYPLAMGQTLSNHDWVPLFVSRFLGSDFVIKACAEGRRDVIGTAVILWTASIRRDPAGTLPDDDVVLADLAKFGSDVDGWRRARERGALYGWRPTIVDGADHGRRAFLGHDLIADECARMYSRKQGRDRARVAQSEAVVRSRVRTKLRAMQFSKHADNSAIVEAVAGWLRQSELYVTDDNVRLALSEAVTGPRVVGGNGGEMR
;
A
#
# COMPACT_ATOMS: atom_id res chain seq x y z
N MET A 1 -36.76 24.74 19.43
CA MET A 1 -35.61 24.25 20.22
C MET A 1 -35.48 22.77 19.91
N ASN A 2 -34.91 22.44 18.75
CA ASN A 2 -34.62 21.06 18.35
C ASN A 2 -33.13 20.88 18.52
N ASP A 3 -32.76 20.37 19.69
CA ASP A 3 -31.42 19.85 19.95
C ASP A 3 -31.40 18.41 19.41
N LEU A 4 -31.04 18.28 18.14
CA LEU A 4 -30.70 17.00 17.53
C LEU A 4 -29.19 17.03 17.36
N THR A 5 -28.46 16.68 18.41
CA THR A 5 -27.10 16.15 18.28
C THR A 5 -27.21 14.82 17.57
N GLU A 6 -27.37 14.86 16.25
CA GLU A 6 -27.24 13.72 15.37
C GLU A 6 -25.77 13.31 15.48
N THR A 7 -25.50 12.33 16.35
CA THR A 7 -24.17 11.71 16.48
C THR A 7 -23.89 11.04 15.14
N GLN A 8 -23.31 11.77 14.19
CA GLN A 8 -22.87 11.22 12.92
C GLN A 8 -21.93 10.07 13.25
N GLU A 9 -22.37 8.86 12.92
CA GLU A 9 -21.58 7.66 13.14
C GLU A 9 -20.27 7.82 12.36
N ALA A 10 -19.17 7.88 13.11
CA ALA A 10 -17.87 8.12 12.54
C ALA A 10 -17.51 6.99 11.57
N TRP A 11 -17.25 7.33 10.31
CA TRP A 11 -16.85 6.34 9.33
C TRP A 11 -15.34 6.11 9.35
N PHE A 12 -14.93 4.92 9.76
CA PHE A 12 -13.54 4.49 9.73
C PHE A 12 -13.14 4.04 8.32
N TYR A 13 -12.04 4.61 7.83
CA TYR A 13 -11.49 4.26 6.53
C TYR A 13 -10.83 2.87 6.61
N PRO A 14 -10.98 2.00 5.58
CA PRO A 14 -10.48 0.62 5.63
C PRO A 14 -8.96 0.49 5.53
N LEU A 15 -8.24 1.57 5.19
CA LEU A 15 -6.80 1.59 5.09
C LEU A 15 -6.19 2.56 6.12
N ALA A 16 -5.12 2.12 6.79
CA ALA A 16 -4.35 2.91 7.73
C ALA A 16 -3.28 3.77 7.02
N MET A 17 -2.71 4.75 7.73
CA MET A 17 -1.52 5.46 7.26
C MET A 17 -0.39 4.48 6.89
N GLY A 18 0.34 4.79 5.82
CA GLY A 18 1.37 3.96 5.21
C GLY A 18 0.84 2.90 4.22
N GLN A 19 -0.47 2.66 4.16
CA GLN A 19 -1.07 1.68 3.25
C GLN A 19 -1.38 2.33 1.89
N THR A 20 -0.33 2.39 1.06
CA THR A 20 -0.36 3.13 -0.22
C THR A 20 -0.38 2.21 -1.44
N LEU A 21 -0.84 2.79 -2.56
CA LEU A 21 -0.80 2.20 -3.90
C LEU A 21 0.13 3.01 -4.84
N SER A 22 1.18 3.64 -4.30
CA SER A 22 2.00 4.64 -5.03
C SER A 22 2.64 4.15 -6.34
N ASN A 23 2.80 2.84 -6.51
CA ASN A 23 3.36 2.21 -7.72
C ASN A 23 2.29 1.46 -8.56
N HIS A 24 1.00 1.77 -8.37
CA HIS A 24 -0.09 1.19 -9.14
C HIS A 24 -0.63 2.20 -10.16
N ASP A 25 -0.63 1.80 -11.43
CA ASP A 25 -1.17 2.59 -12.54
C ASP A 25 -2.53 2.09 -13.06
N TRP A 26 -3.01 0.97 -12.51
CA TRP A 26 -4.28 0.38 -12.91
C TRP A 26 -5.30 0.48 -11.78
N VAL A 27 -6.48 1.04 -12.09
CA VAL A 27 -7.69 1.04 -11.26
C VAL A 27 -8.92 0.83 -12.14
N PRO A 28 -9.94 0.09 -11.68
CA PRO A 28 -11.16 -0.09 -12.46
C PRO A 28 -12.02 1.18 -12.44
N LEU A 29 -12.44 1.64 -13.63
CA LEU A 29 -13.37 2.77 -13.77
C LEU A 29 -14.84 2.39 -13.54
N PHE A 30 -15.18 1.09 -13.61
CA PHE A 30 -16.55 0.59 -13.54
C PHE A 30 -17.49 1.28 -14.54
N VAL A 31 -17.15 1.23 -15.84
CA VAL A 31 -17.76 2.01 -16.93
C VAL A 31 -19.30 2.07 -16.87
N SER A 32 -19.99 0.92 -16.75
CA SER A 32 -21.45 0.90 -16.71
C SER A 32 -22.03 1.58 -15.47
N ARG A 33 -21.39 1.39 -14.31
CA ARG A 33 -21.79 2.05 -13.06
C ARG A 33 -21.53 3.55 -13.12
N PHE A 34 -20.41 3.96 -13.71
CA PHE A 34 -20.06 5.38 -13.86
C PHE A 34 -21.06 6.08 -14.78
N LEU A 35 -21.24 5.58 -16.01
CA LEU A 35 -22.12 6.21 -17.00
C LEU A 35 -23.60 6.18 -16.58
N GLY A 36 -24.03 5.14 -15.85
CA GLY A 36 -25.38 5.02 -15.31
C GLY A 36 -25.58 5.64 -13.92
N SER A 37 -24.57 6.30 -13.35
CA SER A 37 -24.68 6.88 -12.01
C SER A 37 -25.56 8.13 -11.99
N ASP A 38 -26.28 8.33 -10.89
CA ASP A 38 -27.00 9.58 -10.61
C ASP A 38 -26.11 10.82 -10.76
N PHE A 39 -24.82 10.71 -10.43
CA PHE A 39 -23.85 11.77 -10.60
C PHE A 39 -23.74 12.22 -12.07
N VAL A 40 -23.47 11.29 -12.98
CA VAL A 40 -23.33 11.59 -14.42
C VAL A 40 -24.67 12.05 -15.01
N ILE A 41 -25.77 11.39 -14.65
CA ILE A 41 -27.11 11.74 -15.14
C ILE A 41 -27.47 13.17 -14.75
N LYS A 42 -27.35 13.54 -13.47
CA LYS A 42 -27.67 14.89 -12.97
C LYS A 42 -26.72 15.95 -13.52
N ALA A 43 -25.42 15.68 -13.56
CA ALA A 43 -24.45 16.61 -14.12
C ALA A 43 -24.74 16.91 -15.59
N CYS A 44 -25.14 15.93 -16.39
CA CYS A 44 -25.56 16.14 -17.78
C CYS A 44 -26.88 16.91 -17.88
N ALA A 45 -27.90 16.54 -17.10
CA ALA A 45 -29.21 17.18 -17.12
C ALA A 45 -29.15 18.67 -16.74
N GLU A 46 -28.25 19.04 -15.83
CA GLU A 46 -28.08 20.40 -15.33
C GLU A 46 -27.00 21.21 -16.09
N GLY A 47 -26.44 20.67 -17.19
CA GLY A 47 -25.41 21.35 -17.97
C GLY A 47 -24.06 21.51 -17.27
N ARG A 48 -23.78 20.72 -16.23
CA ARG A 48 -22.55 20.73 -15.41
C ARG A 48 -21.57 19.62 -15.80
N ARG A 49 -21.47 19.30 -17.10
CA ARG A 49 -20.67 18.17 -17.60
C ARG A 49 -19.18 18.29 -17.26
N ASP A 50 -18.67 19.51 -17.13
CA ASP A 50 -17.29 19.81 -16.74
C ASP A 50 -16.94 19.26 -15.34
N VAL A 51 -17.90 19.22 -14.40
CA VAL A 51 -17.71 18.67 -13.05
C VAL A 51 -17.34 17.19 -13.08
N ILE A 52 -17.79 16.45 -14.09
CA ILE A 52 -17.45 15.03 -14.28
C ILE A 52 -15.94 14.88 -14.49
N GLY A 53 -15.32 15.76 -15.27
CA GLY A 53 -13.88 15.76 -15.49
C GLY A 53 -13.11 15.99 -14.19
N THR A 54 -13.53 17.00 -13.42
CA THR A 54 -12.93 17.30 -12.11
C THR A 54 -13.04 16.14 -11.13
N ALA A 55 -14.21 15.48 -11.07
CA ALA A 55 -14.41 14.32 -10.22
C ALA A 55 -13.48 13.17 -10.60
N VAL A 56 -13.35 12.85 -11.89
CA VAL A 56 -12.43 11.80 -12.37
C VAL A 56 -10.97 12.15 -12.04
N ILE A 57 -10.56 13.40 -12.21
CA ILE A 57 -9.21 13.84 -11.81
C ILE A 57 -8.99 13.57 -10.32
N LEU A 58 -9.93 13.96 -9.45
CA LEU A 58 -9.84 13.71 -8.01
C LEU A 58 -9.85 12.23 -7.65
N TRP A 59 -10.67 11.42 -8.33
CA TRP A 59 -10.66 9.97 -8.15
C TRP A 59 -9.31 9.36 -8.50
N THR A 60 -8.67 9.80 -9.60
CA THR A 60 -7.34 9.32 -9.96
C THR A 60 -6.26 9.81 -9.00
N ALA A 61 -6.36 11.05 -8.54
CA ALA A 61 -5.42 11.64 -7.59
C ALA A 61 -5.47 10.94 -6.23
N SER A 62 -6.65 10.52 -5.77
CA SER A 62 -6.84 9.87 -4.46
C SER A 62 -6.14 8.52 -4.36
N ILE A 63 -6.06 7.75 -5.45
CA ILE A 63 -5.46 6.39 -5.46
C ILE A 63 -4.02 6.40 -4.95
N ARG A 64 -3.26 7.43 -5.29
CA ARG A 64 -1.82 7.54 -4.92
C ARG A 64 -1.60 8.22 -3.57
N ARG A 65 -2.65 8.59 -2.85
CA ARG A 65 -2.56 9.21 -1.52
C ARG A 65 -2.17 8.20 -0.46
N ASP A 66 -1.92 8.74 0.72
CA ASP A 66 -1.63 7.99 1.93
C ASP A 66 -2.65 8.37 3.02
N PRO A 67 -3.61 7.49 3.33
CA PRO A 67 -3.85 6.16 2.75
C PRO A 67 -4.39 6.22 1.32
N ALA A 68 -4.24 5.12 0.58
CA ALA A 68 -4.73 5.05 -0.80
C ALA A 68 -6.26 5.23 -0.88
N GLY A 69 -6.71 6.07 -1.82
CA GLY A 69 -8.13 6.32 -2.06
C GLY A 69 -8.75 7.44 -1.21
N THR A 70 -7.95 8.14 -0.41
CA THR A 70 -8.40 9.29 0.39
C THR A 70 -8.09 10.62 -0.30
N LEU A 71 -8.81 11.67 0.09
CA LEU A 71 -8.46 13.06 -0.20
C LEU A 71 -8.30 13.87 1.09
N PRO A 72 -7.45 14.90 1.11
CA PRO A 72 -7.44 15.88 2.20
C PRO A 72 -8.67 16.80 2.09
N ASP A 73 -9.29 17.15 3.22
CA ASP A 73 -10.34 18.18 3.25
C ASP A 73 -9.72 19.58 3.45
N ASP A 74 -8.98 20.04 2.44
CA ASP A 74 -8.35 21.36 2.40
C ASP A 74 -8.48 21.92 0.99
N ASP A 75 -9.12 23.09 0.84
CA ASP A 75 -9.42 23.67 -0.47
C ASP A 75 -8.17 24.01 -1.29
N VAL A 76 -7.07 24.40 -0.65
CA VAL A 76 -5.82 24.73 -1.36
C VAL A 76 -5.21 23.45 -1.93
N VAL A 77 -5.16 22.40 -1.12
CA VAL A 77 -4.62 21.10 -1.57
C VAL A 77 -5.55 20.46 -2.61
N LEU A 78 -6.87 20.55 -2.41
CA LEU A 78 -7.84 20.01 -3.37
C LEU A 78 -7.80 20.75 -4.71
N ALA A 79 -7.61 22.08 -4.72
CA ALA A 79 -7.45 22.84 -5.95
C ALA A 79 -6.25 22.35 -6.80
N ASP A 80 -5.12 22.07 -6.15
CA ASP A 80 -3.93 21.51 -6.82
C ASP A 80 -4.18 20.07 -7.33
N LEU A 81 -4.80 19.21 -6.50
CA LEU A 81 -5.14 17.84 -6.89
C LEU A 81 -6.12 17.82 -8.07
N ALA A 82 -7.10 18.72 -8.08
CA ALA A 82 -8.10 18.91 -9.12
C ALA A 82 -7.57 19.64 -10.37
N LYS A 83 -6.31 20.07 -10.37
CA LYS A 83 -5.64 20.77 -11.48
C LYS A 83 -6.17 22.17 -11.79
N PHE A 84 -6.70 22.85 -10.77
CA PHE A 84 -6.96 24.29 -10.80
C PHE A 84 -5.71 25.12 -10.46
N GLY A 85 -4.70 24.51 -9.84
CA GLY A 85 -3.46 25.20 -9.46
C GLY A 85 -3.73 26.31 -8.45
N SER A 86 -3.40 27.56 -8.79
CA SER A 86 -3.64 28.72 -7.94
C SER A 86 -5.09 29.22 -7.93
N ASP A 87 -5.97 28.70 -8.81
CA ASP A 87 -7.39 29.11 -8.87
C ASP A 87 -8.26 28.38 -7.83
N VAL A 88 -8.07 28.73 -6.56
CA VAL A 88 -8.83 28.15 -5.43
C VAL A 88 -10.33 28.50 -5.53
N ASP A 89 -10.68 29.65 -6.04
CA ASP A 89 -12.09 30.05 -6.20
C ASP A 89 -12.79 29.25 -7.31
N GLY A 90 -12.08 28.95 -8.41
CA GLY A 90 -12.53 28.01 -9.43
C GLY A 90 -12.76 26.61 -8.87
N TRP A 91 -11.83 26.14 -8.03
CA TRP A 91 -12.02 24.89 -7.29
C TRP A 91 -13.28 24.93 -6.43
N ARG A 92 -13.49 25.97 -5.60
CA ARG A 92 -14.67 26.09 -4.74
C ARG A 92 -15.98 26.05 -5.51
N ARG A 93 -16.05 26.75 -6.65
CA ARG A 93 -17.21 26.67 -7.55
C ARG A 93 -17.44 25.25 -8.08
N ALA A 94 -16.38 24.53 -8.45
CA ALA A 94 -16.50 23.13 -8.87
C ALA A 94 -16.95 22.21 -7.73
N ARG A 95 -16.43 22.44 -6.51
CA ARG A 95 -16.82 21.73 -5.28
C ARG A 95 -18.31 21.89 -4.98
N GLU A 96 -18.81 23.13 -4.95
CA GLU A 96 -20.23 23.47 -4.75
C GLU A 96 -21.12 22.83 -5.82
N ARG A 97 -20.64 22.78 -7.07
CA ARG A 97 -21.33 22.13 -8.19
C ARG A 97 -21.23 20.61 -8.17
N GLY A 98 -20.67 20.01 -7.13
CA GLY A 98 -20.69 18.56 -6.90
C GLY A 98 -19.45 17.79 -7.35
N ALA A 99 -18.29 18.43 -7.50
CA ALA A 99 -17.03 17.72 -7.83
C ALA A 99 -16.63 16.68 -6.78
N LEU A 100 -17.11 16.83 -5.54
CA LEU A 100 -16.95 15.90 -4.44
C LEU A 100 -18.16 14.97 -4.24
N TYR A 101 -18.93 14.67 -5.29
CA TYR A 101 -20.03 13.71 -5.19
C TYR A 101 -19.55 12.35 -4.61
N GLY A 102 -20.23 11.88 -3.56
CA GLY A 102 -19.94 10.61 -2.89
C GLY A 102 -18.75 10.64 -1.93
N TRP A 103 -18.08 11.78 -1.76
CA TRP A 103 -17.05 11.96 -0.75
C TRP A 103 -17.66 12.36 0.59
N ARG A 104 -17.16 11.79 1.69
CA ARG A 104 -17.59 12.11 3.05
C ARG A 104 -16.42 12.08 4.04
N PRO A 105 -16.50 12.84 5.15
CA PRO A 105 -15.48 12.80 6.20
C PRO A 105 -15.25 11.38 6.71
N THR A 106 -13.99 11.05 6.99
CA THR A 106 -13.59 9.73 7.48
C THR A 106 -12.46 9.82 8.51
N ILE A 107 -12.42 8.83 9.41
CA ILE A 107 -11.36 8.63 10.37
C ILE A 107 -10.35 7.63 9.81
N VAL A 108 -9.07 7.98 9.84
CA VAL A 108 -7.98 7.14 9.36
C VAL A 108 -7.12 6.68 10.53
N ASP A 109 -6.87 5.37 10.61
CA ASP A 109 -5.96 4.81 11.61
C ASP A 109 -4.51 5.30 11.40
N GLY A 110 -3.85 5.67 12.49
CA GLY A 110 -2.51 6.25 12.49
C GLY A 110 -2.42 7.71 12.05
N ALA A 111 -3.55 8.38 11.75
CA ALA A 111 -3.55 9.81 11.45
C ALA A 111 -3.53 10.65 12.73
N ASP A 112 -2.85 11.80 12.71
CA ASP A 112 -3.04 12.84 13.73
C ASP A 112 -4.37 13.54 13.46
N HIS A 113 -5.41 13.14 14.21
CA HIS A 113 -6.79 13.60 14.04
C HIS A 113 -6.94 15.11 14.28
N GLY A 114 -5.93 15.78 14.85
CA GLY A 114 -5.92 17.23 15.09
C GLY A 114 -5.45 18.09 13.93
N ARG A 115 -4.88 17.52 12.85
CA ARG A 115 -4.24 18.30 11.76
C ARG A 115 -4.68 17.97 10.33
N ARG A 116 -5.33 16.83 10.08
CA ARG A 116 -5.72 16.42 8.72
C ARG A 116 -7.07 15.73 8.73
N ALA A 117 -8.11 16.45 8.31
CA ALA A 117 -9.39 15.84 7.96
C ALA A 117 -9.24 15.11 6.62
N PHE A 118 -9.76 13.89 6.56
CA PHE A 118 -9.76 13.06 5.36
C PHE A 118 -11.18 12.92 4.82
N LEU A 119 -11.27 12.89 3.50
CA LEU A 119 -12.46 12.49 2.77
C LEU A 119 -12.24 11.10 2.19
N GLY A 120 -13.23 10.23 2.36
CA GLY A 120 -13.30 8.93 1.70
C GLY A 120 -14.50 8.87 0.76
N HIS A 121 -14.45 7.94 -0.20
CA HIS A 121 -15.57 7.61 -1.07
C HIS A 121 -15.76 6.09 -1.04
N ASP A 122 -16.96 5.59 -0.73
CA ASP A 122 -17.20 4.16 -0.42
C ASP A 122 -16.64 3.22 -1.51
N LEU A 123 -17.02 3.44 -2.77
CA LEU A 123 -16.54 2.62 -3.89
C LEU A 123 -15.01 2.64 -4.05
N ILE A 124 -14.39 3.80 -3.86
CA ILE A 124 -12.93 3.97 -4.00
C ILE A 124 -12.23 3.28 -2.84
N ALA A 125 -12.75 3.44 -1.62
CA ALA A 125 -12.23 2.83 -0.40
C ALA A 125 -12.24 1.30 -0.51
N ASP A 126 -13.38 0.72 -0.92
CA ASP A 126 -13.54 -0.72 -1.12
C ASP A 126 -12.55 -1.27 -2.14
N GLU A 127 -12.41 -0.61 -3.30
CA GLU A 127 -11.50 -1.08 -4.34
C GLU A 127 -10.03 -0.90 -3.94
N CYS A 128 -9.68 0.23 -3.31
CA CYS A 128 -8.32 0.45 -2.79
C CYS A 128 -7.95 -0.61 -1.75
N ALA A 129 -8.86 -0.97 -0.84
CA ALA A 129 -8.65 -2.04 0.13
C ALA A 129 -8.39 -3.41 -0.54
N ARG A 130 -9.20 -3.76 -1.55
CA ARG A 130 -9.01 -5.00 -2.35
C ARG A 130 -7.68 -5.00 -3.09
N MET A 131 -7.34 -3.88 -3.73
CA MET A 131 -6.07 -3.72 -4.45
C MET A 131 -4.86 -3.79 -3.52
N TYR A 132 -4.96 -3.20 -2.34
CA TYR A 132 -3.91 -3.25 -1.31
C TYR A 132 -3.71 -4.67 -0.78
N SER A 133 -4.79 -5.41 -0.52
CA SER A 133 -4.70 -6.83 -0.14
C SER A 133 -3.97 -7.67 -1.21
N ARG A 134 -4.29 -7.47 -2.50
CA ARG A 134 -3.58 -8.11 -3.62
C ARG A 134 -2.11 -7.66 -3.71
N LYS A 135 -1.82 -6.38 -3.47
CA LYS A 135 -0.45 -5.83 -3.42
C LYS A 135 0.37 -6.55 -2.34
N GLN A 136 -0.16 -6.65 -1.12
CA GLN A 136 0.52 -7.35 -0.03
C GLN A 136 0.86 -8.80 -0.38
N GLY A 137 -0.07 -9.53 -1.00
CA GLY A 137 0.19 -10.89 -1.47
C GLY A 137 1.34 -10.96 -2.46
N ARG A 138 1.37 -10.06 -3.46
CA ARG A 138 2.46 -9.98 -4.45
C ARG A 138 3.79 -9.58 -3.83
N ASP A 139 3.79 -8.64 -2.89
CA ASP A 139 5.00 -8.17 -2.22
C ASP A 139 5.61 -9.28 -1.35
N ARG A 140 4.79 -10.03 -0.60
CA ARG A 140 5.23 -11.24 0.13
C ARG A 140 5.78 -12.31 -0.81
N ALA A 141 5.09 -12.58 -1.92
CA ALA A 141 5.54 -13.55 -2.91
C ALA A 141 6.89 -13.13 -3.54
N ARG A 142 7.07 -11.84 -3.85
CA ARG A 142 8.33 -11.30 -4.39
C ARG A 142 9.47 -11.46 -3.39
N VAL A 143 9.24 -11.19 -2.11
CA VAL A 143 10.25 -11.38 -1.06
C VAL A 143 10.64 -12.85 -0.95
N ALA A 144 9.66 -13.77 -0.87
CA ALA A 144 9.93 -15.21 -0.80
C ALA A 144 10.66 -15.72 -2.05
N GLN A 145 10.29 -15.24 -3.24
CA GLN A 145 10.98 -15.58 -4.49
C GLN A 145 12.43 -15.07 -4.49
N SER A 146 12.65 -13.83 -4.05
CA SER A 146 13.99 -13.25 -3.91
C SER A 146 14.86 -14.08 -2.95
N GLU A 147 14.32 -14.49 -1.80
CA GLU A 147 14.99 -15.36 -0.85
C GLU A 147 15.35 -16.73 -1.44
N ALA A 148 14.42 -17.34 -2.18
CA ALA A 148 14.67 -18.60 -2.87
C ALA A 148 15.80 -18.47 -3.92
N VAL A 149 15.85 -17.37 -4.67
CA VAL A 149 16.92 -17.09 -5.63
C VAL A 149 18.27 -16.94 -4.94
N VAL A 150 18.33 -16.21 -3.82
CA VAL A 150 19.57 -16.06 -3.03
C VAL A 150 20.04 -17.43 -2.51
N ARG A 151 19.15 -18.22 -1.90
CA ARG A 151 19.48 -19.58 -1.41
C ARG A 151 19.98 -20.49 -2.53
N SER A 152 19.36 -20.42 -3.72
CA SER A 152 19.80 -21.18 -4.89
C SER A 152 21.22 -20.78 -5.32
N ARG A 153 21.50 -19.47 -5.40
CA ARG A 153 22.84 -18.96 -5.73
C ARG A 153 23.89 -19.37 -4.70
N VAL A 154 23.58 -19.26 -3.41
CA VAL A 154 24.46 -19.70 -2.31
C VAL A 154 24.79 -21.19 -2.47
N ARG A 155 23.79 -22.05 -2.70
CA ARG A 155 24.00 -23.49 -2.92
C ARG A 155 24.94 -23.76 -4.09
N THR A 156 24.74 -23.08 -5.21
CA THR A 156 25.62 -23.20 -6.40
C THR A 156 27.05 -22.79 -6.07
N LYS A 157 27.25 -21.68 -5.36
CA LYS A 157 28.58 -21.21 -4.96
C LYS A 157 29.27 -22.16 -3.97
N LEU A 158 28.55 -22.66 -2.97
CA LEU A 158 29.08 -23.65 -2.03
C LEU A 158 29.53 -24.94 -2.75
N ARG A 159 28.74 -25.44 -3.71
CA ARG A 159 29.13 -26.60 -4.54
C ARG A 159 30.36 -26.32 -5.39
N ALA A 160 30.42 -25.15 -6.03
CA ALA A 160 31.57 -24.75 -6.85
C ALA A 160 32.87 -24.66 -6.04
N MET A 161 32.78 -24.23 -4.78
CA MET A 161 33.90 -24.17 -3.83
C MET A 161 34.15 -25.49 -3.07
N GLN A 162 33.56 -26.60 -3.52
CA GLN A 162 33.69 -27.93 -2.92
C GLN A 162 33.15 -28.07 -1.47
N PHE A 163 32.30 -27.15 -1.02
CA PHE A 163 31.58 -27.25 0.25
C PHE A 163 30.24 -28.00 0.11
N SER A 164 30.22 -29.13 -0.61
CA SER A 164 28.98 -29.87 -0.95
C SER A 164 28.15 -30.26 0.27
N LYS A 165 28.78 -30.70 1.37
CA LYS A 165 28.07 -31.02 2.63
C LYS A 165 27.29 -29.83 3.20
N HIS A 166 27.80 -28.62 3.07
CA HIS A 166 27.14 -27.39 3.51
C HIS A 166 26.03 -26.99 2.54
N ALA A 167 26.24 -27.21 1.24
CA ALA A 167 25.27 -26.92 0.19
C ALA A 167 24.00 -27.80 0.29
N ASP A 168 24.15 -29.03 0.76
CA ASP A 168 23.05 -29.98 0.95
C ASP A 168 22.35 -29.80 2.31
N ASN A 169 22.92 -29.01 3.22
CA ASN A 169 22.30 -28.65 4.50
C ASN A 169 21.48 -27.35 4.35
N SER A 170 20.16 -27.48 4.29
CA SER A 170 19.24 -26.34 4.14
C SER A 170 19.39 -25.28 5.24
N ALA A 171 19.65 -25.67 6.50
CA ALA A 171 19.80 -24.73 7.60
C ALA A 171 21.06 -23.85 7.44
N ILE A 172 22.16 -24.44 6.93
CA ILE A 172 23.38 -23.68 6.64
C ILE A 172 23.18 -22.74 5.45
N VAL A 173 22.52 -23.22 4.39
CA VAL A 173 22.19 -22.37 3.23
C VAL A 173 21.29 -21.19 3.64
N GLU A 174 20.34 -21.43 4.54
CA GLU A 174 19.46 -20.39 5.10
C GLU A 174 20.22 -19.39 5.98
N ALA A 175 21.10 -19.86 6.86
CA ALA A 175 21.93 -18.99 7.69
C ALA A 175 22.86 -18.11 6.84
N VAL A 176 23.53 -18.68 5.85
CA VAL A 176 24.41 -17.94 4.92
C VAL A 176 23.63 -16.93 4.09
N ALA A 177 22.48 -17.33 3.51
CA ALA A 177 21.63 -16.42 2.74
C ALA A 177 21.07 -15.28 3.60
N GLY A 178 20.68 -15.59 4.85
CA GLY A 178 20.20 -14.63 5.83
C GLY A 178 21.29 -13.61 6.19
N TRP A 179 22.50 -14.07 6.50
CA TRP A 179 23.62 -13.21 6.85
C TRP A 179 24.01 -12.26 5.70
N LEU A 180 24.07 -12.76 4.47
CA LEU A 180 24.37 -11.94 3.29
C LEU A 180 23.33 -10.84 3.09
N ARG A 181 22.04 -11.15 3.32
CA ARG A 181 20.97 -10.16 3.18
C ARG A 181 20.99 -9.12 4.30
N GLN A 182 21.20 -9.55 5.54
CA GLN A 182 21.31 -8.64 6.69
C GLN A 182 22.51 -7.70 6.56
N SER A 183 23.59 -8.19 5.95
CA SER A 183 24.81 -7.40 5.69
C SER A 183 24.78 -6.64 4.37
N GLU A 184 23.68 -6.70 3.61
CA GLU A 184 23.51 -6.08 2.29
C GLU A 184 24.61 -6.46 1.27
N LEU A 185 25.13 -7.69 1.36
CA LEU A 185 26.23 -8.18 0.52
C LEU A 185 25.73 -8.99 -0.68
N TYR A 186 26.40 -8.82 -1.83
CA TYR A 186 26.17 -9.64 -3.02
C TYR A 186 26.66 -11.08 -2.83
N VAL A 187 26.02 -12.02 -3.54
CA VAL A 187 26.40 -13.44 -3.53
C VAL A 187 27.64 -13.68 -4.40
N THR A 188 28.81 -13.37 -3.85
CA THR A 188 30.14 -13.66 -4.43
C THR A 188 30.81 -14.80 -3.67
N ASP A 189 31.88 -15.38 -4.23
CA ASP A 189 32.58 -16.51 -3.61
C ASP A 189 33.16 -16.11 -2.24
N ASP A 190 33.80 -14.94 -2.15
CA ASP A 190 34.39 -14.43 -0.92
C ASP A 190 33.34 -14.10 0.14
N ASN A 191 32.25 -13.45 -0.24
CA ASN A 191 31.16 -13.15 0.69
C ASN A 191 30.48 -14.42 1.19
N VAL A 192 30.31 -15.44 0.34
CA VAL A 192 29.75 -16.73 0.75
C VAL A 192 30.69 -17.47 1.71
N ARG A 193 32.01 -17.40 1.52
CA ARG A 193 32.98 -17.97 2.47
C ARG A 193 32.93 -17.27 3.82
N LEU A 194 32.92 -15.93 3.81
CA LEU A 194 32.80 -15.13 5.03
C LEU A 194 31.48 -15.43 5.76
N ALA A 195 30.37 -15.42 5.04
CA ALA A 195 29.07 -15.76 5.59
C ALA A 195 29.02 -17.19 6.14
N LEU A 196 29.70 -18.15 5.49
CA LEU A 196 29.79 -19.52 5.96
C LEU A 196 30.61 -19.63 7.26
N SER A 197 31.75 -18.94 7.36
CA SER A 197 32.54 -18.95 8.59
C SER A 197 31.75 -18.38 9.76
N GLU A 198 31.03 -17.27 9.55
CA GLU A 198 30.16 -16.67 10.57
C GLU A 198 28.99 -17.58 10.95
N ALA A 199 28.34 -18.22 9.97
CA ALA A 199 27.22 -19.14 10.22
C ALA A 199 27.63 -20.42 10.96
N VAL A 200 28.88 -20.86 10.82
CA VAL A 200 29.42 -22.06 11.49
C VAL A 200 30.00 -21.75 12.87
N THR A 201 30.48 -20.52 13.10
CA THR A 201 31.07 -20.08 14.39
C THR A 201 30.10 -19.33 15.30
N GLY A 202 28.97 -18.84 14.79
CA GLY A 202 27.92 -18.21 15.60
C GLY A 202 27.32 -19.16 16.65
N PRO A 203 26.75 -18.63 17.75
CA PRO A 203 26.22 -19.44 18.84
C PRO A 203 25.12 -20.38 18.30
N ARG A 204 25.32 -21.70 18.45
CA ARG A 204 24.31 -22.72 18.17
C ARG A 204 23.08 -22.39 19.01
N VAL A 205 22.00 -21.94 18.38
CA VAL A 205 20.68 -21.91 18.99
C VAL A 205 20.32 -23.38 19.28
N VAL A 206 20.48 -23.78 20.54
CA VAL A 206 20.07 -25.10 21.03
C VAL A 206 18.55 -25.14 20.93
N GLY A 207 18.03 -25.83 19.92
CA GLY A 207 16.62 -26.18 19.84
C GLY A 207 16.27 -27.00 21.07
N GLY A 208 15.42 -26.45 21.93
CA GLY A 208 14.90 -27.13 23.11
C GLY A 208 14.06 -28.34 22.70
N ASN A 209 14.61 -29.54 22.88
CA ASN A 209 13.82 -30.75 23.02
C ASN A 209 13.70 -31.04 24.52
N GLY A 210 12.64 -30.52 25.13
CA GLY A 210 12.16 -30.97 26.44
C GLY A 210 11.53 -32.34 26.30
N GLY A 211 12.34 -33.39 26.34
CA GLY A 211 11.89 -34.74 26.59
C GLY A 211 11.85 -34.97 28.10
N GLU A 212 10.70 -34.76 28.72
CA GLU A 212 10.44 -35.25 30.08
C GLU A 212 10.18 -36.76 30.02
N MET A 213 11.15 -37.54 30.51
CA MET A 213 10.90 -38.84 31.09
C MET A 213 10.70 -38.66 32.60
N ARG A 214 9.49 -38.90 33.09
CA ARG A 214 9.21 -39.62 34.33
C ARG A 214 7.77 -40.08 34.37
#